data_AF-A0AAU9GAG1-F1
#
_entry.id   AF-A0AAU9GAG1-F1
#
_cell.length_a   1.000
_cell.length_b   1.000
_cell.length_c   1.000
_cell.angle_alpha   90.00
_cell.angle_beta   90.00
_cell.angle_gamma   90.00
#
_symmetry.space_group_name_H-M   'P 1'
#
loop_
_entity.id
_entity.type
_entity.pdbx_description
1 polymer ?
#
loop_
_entity_poly.entity_id
_entity_poly.type
_entity_poly.pdbx_seq_one_letter_code
_entity_poly.pdbx_strand_id
1 'polypeptide(L)'
;MKKVLVTGGTGLVGKALEAIIKKEGPTDEEWYFAGSKDADLTNLAATQSLFAKEKPTHVIHLAAMVGGLFHNMNNNLDFLRNNLLINLSLYLTHLLSLDFLCSACTNAVH
;
A
#
# COMPACT_ATOMS: atom_id res chain seq x y z
N MET A 1 2.04 -20.86 -5.21
CA MET A 1 2.99 -19.84 -4.71
C MET A 1 2.16 -18.61 -4.41
N LYS A 2 2.19 -18.11 -3.18
CA LYS A 2 1.41 -16.91 -2.81
C LYS A 2 2.15 -15.69 -3.32
N LYS A 3 1.44 -14.69 -3.83
CA LYS A 3 2.04 -13.44 -4.28
C LYS A 3 1.54 -12.29 -3.41
N VAL A 4 2.46 -11.66 -2.69
CA VAL A 4 2.19 -10.61 -1.71
C VAL A 4 2.54 -9.27 -2.32
N LEU A 5 1.53 -8.43 -2.53
CA LEU A 5 1.71 -7.03 -2.96
C LEU A 5 1.78 -6.14 -1.72
N VAL A 6 2.89 -5.43 -1.56
CA VAL A 6 3.08 -4.41 -0.53
C VAL A 6 2.99 -3.04 -1.18
N THR A 7 1.93 -2.27 -0.87
CA THR A 7 1.82 -0.88 -1.35
C THR A 7 2.48 0.08 -0.36
N GLY A 8 3.12 1.14 -0.86
CA GLY A 8 3.96 2.01 -0.01
C GLY A 8 5.30 1.36 0.33
N GLY A 9 5.75 0.39 -0.48
CA GLY A 9 6.96 -0.40 -0.25
C GLY A 9 8.26 0.42 -0.23
N THR A 10 8.26 1.61 -0.83
CA THR A 10 9.40 2.53 -0.81
C THR A 10 9.48 3.40 0.46
N GLY A 11 8.45 3.38 1.31
CA GLY A 11 8.43 4.12 2.57
C GLY A 11 9.26 3.45 3.68
N LEU A 12 9.38 4.11 4.83
CA LEU A 12 10.15 3.64 5.98
C LEU A 12 9.76 2.21 6.40
N VAL A 13 8.46 1.97 6.60
CA VAL A 13 7.94 0.65 7.01
C VAL A 13 8.11 -0.38 5.90
N GLY A 14 7.86 0.01 4.64
CA GLY A 14 8.04 -0.86 3.48
C GLY A 14 9.48 -1.36 3.32
N LYS A 15 10.47 -0.48 3.50
CA LYS A 15 11.90 -0.82 3.44
C LYS A 15 12.35 -1.71 4.60
N ALA A 16 11.83 -1.46 5.80
CA ALA A 16 12.10 -2.34 6.96
C ALA A 16 11.54 -3.75 6.71
N LEU A 17 10.31 -3.85 6.20
CA LEU A 17 9.70 -5.13 5.86
C LEU A 17 10.47 -5.85 4.74
N GLU A 18 10.87 -5.14 3.69
CA GLU A 18 11.70 -5.69 2.60
C GLU A 18 13.01 -6.30 3.14
N ALA A 19 13.66 -5.64 4.10
CA ALA A 19 14.89 -6.15 4.72
C ALA A 19 14.66 -7.43 5.54
N ILE A 20 13.55 -7.51 6.28
CA ILE A 20 13.18 -8.71 7.06
C ILE A 20 12.89 -9.88 6.12
N ILE A 21 12.08 -9.66 5.08
CA ILE A 21 11.71 -10.71 4.12
C ILE A 21 12.94 -11.22 3.35
N LYS A 22 13.89 -10.35 2.99
CA LYS A 22 15.14 -10.79 2.36
C LYS A 22 16.02 -11.65 3.27
N LYS A 23 15.90 -11.50 4.59
CA LYS A 23 16.72 -12.21 5.57
C LYS A 23 16.07 -13.51 6.03
N GLU A 24 14.78 -13.48 6.31
CA GLU A 24 14.04 -14.54 7.04
C GLU A 24 12.66 -14.83 6.41
N GLY A 25 12.43 -14.38 5.18
CA GLY A 25 11.15 -14.51 4.51
C GLY A 25 10.78 -15.95 4.13
N PRO A 26 9.48 -16.25 3.97
CA PRO A 26 9.01 -17.55 3.50
C PRO A 26 9.51 -17.86 2.09
N THR A 27 9.84 -19.12 1.81
CA THR A 27 10.34 -19.56 0.49
C THR A 27 9.22 -19.85 -0.51
N ASP A 28 7.96 -19.94 -0.06
CA ASP A 28 6.77 -20.23 -0.86
C ASP A 28 5.96 -18.97 -1.26
N GLU A 29 6.54 -17.79 -1.01
CA GLU A 29 5.92 -16.49 -1.24
C GLU A 29 6.76 -15.60 -2.17
N GLU A 30 6.11 -14.99 -3.16
CA GLU A 30 6.69 -13.97 -4.04
C GLU A 30 6.25 -12.59 -3.55
N TRP A 31 7.19 -11.68 -3.29
CA TRP A 31 6.92 -10.37 -2.70
C TRP A 31 7.18 -9.26 -3.71
N TYR A 32 6.20 -8.38 -3.90
CA TYR A 32 6.33 -7.19 -4.74
C TYR A 32 6.06 -5.92 -3.94
N PHE A 33 7.08 -5.06 -3.83
CA PHE A 33 7.04 -3.81 -3.08
C PHE A 33 6.78 -2.63 -4.03
N ALA A 34 5.51 -2.23 -4.15
CA ALA A 34 5.07 -1.14 -5.02
C ALA A 34 5.32 0.23 -4.38
N GLY A 35 5.97 1.12 -5.13
CA GLY A 35 6.11 2.54 -4.82
C GLY A 35 5.17 3.41 -5.67
N SER A 36 5.25 4.73 -5.45
CA SER A 36 4.46 5.72 -6.21
C SER A 36 4.80 5.78 -7.70
N LYS A 37 5.93 5.21 -8.13
CA LYS A 37 6.30 5.08 -9.54
C LYS A 37 5.61 3.90 -10.24
N ASP A 38 5.14 2.92 -9.48
CA ASP A 38 4.51 1.71 -10.03
C ASP A 38 3.01 1.93 -10.26
N ALA A 39 2.34 2.65 -9.35
CA ALA A 39 0.96 3.10 -9.53
C ALA A 39 0.64 4.29 -8.62
N ASP A 40 -0.20 5.19 -9.13
CA ASP A 40 -0.90 6.18 -8.31
C ASP A 40 -2.15 5.55 -7.70
N LEU A 41 -2.10 5.28 -6.39
CA LEU A 41 -3.19 4.65 -5.66
C LEU A 41 -4.38 5.58 -5.42
N THR A 42 -4.28 6.87 -5.71
CA THR A 42 -5.45 7.78 -5.72
C THR A 42 -6.29 7.60 -6.99
N ASN A 43 -5.75 6.91 -8.00
CA ASN A 43 -6.42 6.61 -9.25
C ASN A 43 -6.83 5.13 -9.30
N LEU A 44 -8.14 4.88 -9.36
CA LEU A 44 -8.71 3.53 -9.41
C LEU A 44 -8.20 2.73 -10.62
N ALA A 45 -8.13 3.33 -11.81
CA ALA A 45 -7.71 2.61 -13.02
C ALA A 45 -6.22 2.21 -12.96
N ALA A 46 -5.38 3.07 -12.37
CA ALA A 46 -3.97 2.75 -12.14
C ALA A 46 -3.83 1.61 -11.10
N THR A 47 -4.62 1.66 -10.03
CA THR A 47 -4.67 0.60 -9.00
C THR A 47 -5.14 -0.74 -9.60
N GLN A 48 -6.20 -0.73 -10.41
CA GLN A 48 -6.68 -1.92 -11.11
C GLN A 48 -5.64 -2.49 -12.08
N SER A 49 -4.93 -1.62 -12.80
CA SER A 49 -3.85 -2.04 -13.71
C SER A 49 -2.69 -2.69 -12.97
N LEU A 50 -2.31 -2.16 -11.80
CA LEU A 50 -1.31 -2.77 -10.93
C LEU A 50 -1.74 -4.17 -10.47
N PHE A 51 -3.00 -4.33 -10.05
CA PHE A 51 -3.54 -5.61 -9.61
C PHE A 51 -3.65 -6.61 -10.77
N ALA A 52 -4.05 -6.17 -11.96
CA ALA A 52 -4.14 -7.02 -13.15
C ALA A 52 -2.77 -7.50 -13.63
N LYS A 53 -1.73 -6.65 -13.50
CA LYS A 53 -0.35 -6.97 -13.85
C LYS A 53 0.28 -7.93 -12.84
N GLU A 54 0.22 -7.59 -11.56
CA GLU A 54 0.92 -8.35 -10.52
C GLU A 54 0.14 -9.56 -10.02
N LYS A 55 -1.19 -9.59 -10.20
CA LYS A 55 -2.10 -10.66 -9.78
C LYS A 55 -1.78 -11.17 -8.36
N PRO A 56 -1.75 -10.27 -7.35
CA PRO A 56 -1.44 -10.67 -5.99
C PRO A 56 -2.52 -11.61 -5.45
N THR A 57 -2.15 -12.48 -4.52
CA THR A 57 -3.11 -13.24 -3.70
C THR A 57 -3.35 -12.57 -2.36
N HIS A 58 -2.39 -11.77 -1.88
CA HIS A 58 -2.46 -11.02 -0.63
C HIS A 58 -1.98 -9.59 -0.84
N VAL A 59 -2.59 -8.64 -0.14
CA VAL A 59 -2.16 -7.24 -0.16
C VAL A 59 -1.87 -6.75 1.25
N ILE A 60 -0.67 -6.21 1.45
CA ILE A 60 -0.26 -5.46 2.63
C ILE A 60 -0.26 -3.98 2.26
N HIS A 61 -1.17 -3.22 2.85
CA HIS A 61 -1.30 -1.80 2.58
C HIS A 61 -0.54 -0.96 3.59
N LEU A 62 0.62 -0.43 3.17
CA LEU A 62 1.46 0.50 3.94
C LEU A 62 1.51 1.91 3.33
N ALA A 63 0.84 2.12 2.19
CA ALA A 63 0.82 3.42 1.54
C ALA A 63 -0.08 4.38 2.31
N ALA A 64 0.54 5.30 3.03
CA ALA A 64 -0.13 6.45 3.60
C ALA A 64 0.71 7.69 3.33
N MET A 65 0.05 8.81 3.06
CA MET A 65 0.69 10.11 3.14
C MET A 65 0.79 10.50 4.61
N VAL A 66 2.00 10.41 5.16
CA VAL A 66 2.36 10.92 6.49
C VAL A 66 3.29 12.12 6.31
N GLY A 67 2.80 13.32 6.63
CA GLY A 67 3.64 14.50 6.76
C GLY A 67 4.42 14.45 8.08
N GLY A 68 5.69 14.88 8.09
CA GLY A 68 6.41 15.08 9.37
C GLY A 68 5.64 16.04 10.28
N LEU A 69 5.89 16.01 11.60
CA LEU A 69 5.21 16.81 12.63
C LEU A 69 4.94 18.28 12.23
N PHE A 70 5.86 18.90 11.49
CA PHE A 70 5.77 20.29 11.04
C PHE A 70 4.94 20.50 9.76
N HIS A 71 4.77 19.49 8.91
CA HIS A 71 4.01 19.58 7.65
C HIS A 71 2.52 19.29 7.82
N ASN A 72 2.15 18.72 8.98
CA ASN A 72 0.78 18.31 9.30
C ASN A 72 -0.14 19.53 9.51
N MET A 73 0.33 20.58 10.19
CA MET A 73 -0.55 21.68 10.61
C MET A 73 -1.17 22.53 9.46
N ASN A 74 -0.53 22.62 8.29
CA ASN A 74 -1.02 23.49 7.20
C ASN A 74 -1.76 22.76 6.07
N ASN A 75 -1.60 21.43 5.91
CA ASN A 75 -2.12 20.67 4.76
C ASN A 75 -3.01 19.48 5.15
N ASN A 76 -3.53 19.44 6.38
CA ASN A 76 -4.31 18.33 6.95
C ASN A 76 -5.47 17.84 6.07
N LEU A 77 -6.17 18.75 5.38
CA LEU A 77 -7.29 18.37 4.50
C LEU A 77 -6.84 17.57 3.27
N ASP A 78 -5.72 17.94 2.66
CA ASP A 78 -5.18 17.24 1.49
C ASP A 78 -4.59 15.89 1.88
N PHE A 79 -3.95 15.79 3.06
CA PHE A 79 -3.50 14.52 3.62
C PHE A 79 -4.67 13.56 3.88
N LEU A 80 -5.74 14.04 4.53
CA LEU A 80 -6.94 13.23 4.78
C LEU A 80 -7.59 12.79 3.47
N ARG A 81 -7.75 13.71 2.52
CA ARG A 81 -8.36 13.42 1.21
C ARG A 81 -7.56 12.37 0.44
N ASN A 82 -6.24 12.50 0.37
CA ASN A 82 -5.41 11.54 -0.37
C ASN A 82 -5.39 10.17 0.32
N ASN A 83 -5.30 10.13 1.66
CA ASN A 83 -5.40 8.87 2.40
C ASN A 83 -6.76 8.19 2.21
N LEU A 84 -7.86 8.95 2.15
CA LEU A 84 -9.19 8.43 1.81
C LEU A 84 -9.24 7.84 0.39
N LEU A 85 -8.70 8.55 -0.61
CA LEU A 85 -8.69 8.09 -2.00
C LEU A 85 -7.84 6.83 -2.19
N ILE A 86 -6.70 6.75 -1.52
CA ILE A 86 -5.83 5.56 -1.52
C ILE A 86 -6.56 4.36 -0.93
N ASN A 87 -7.17 4.53 0.25
CA ASN A 87 -7.93 3.46 0.91
C ASN A 87 -9.14 3.02 0.08
N LEU A 88 -9.88 3.97 -0.50
CA LEU A 88 -11.08 3.66 -1.29
C LEU A 88 -10.73 2.91 -2.58
N SER A 89 -9.68 3.33 -3.28
CA SER A 89 -9.25 2.67 -4.53
C SER A 89 -8.80 1.23 -4.28
N LEU A 90 -8.07 0.99 -3.19
CA LEU A 90 -7.67 -0.36 -2.78
C LEU A 90 -8.87 -1.21 -2.35
N TYR A 91 -9.79 -0.64 -1.56
CA TYR A 91 -10.97 -1.36 -1.10
C TYR A 91 -11.89 -1.75 -2.26
N LEU A 92 -12.13 -0.84 -3.21
CA LEU A 92 -12.91 -1.13 -4.41
C LEU A 92 -12.26 -2.19 -5.30
N THR A 93 -10.93 -2.16 -5.43
CA THR A 93 -10.20 -3.17 -6.19
C THR A 93 -10.21 -4.53 -5.47
N HIS A 94 -10.16 -4.54 -4.13
CA HIS A 94 -10.22 -5.75 -3.31
C HIS A 94 -11.57 -6.48 -3.42
N LEU A 95 -12.69 -5.75 -3.33
CA LEU A 95 -14.06 -6.28 -3.47
C LEU A 95 -14.29 -7.06 -4.77
N LEU A 96 -13.46 -6.83 -5.78
CA LEU A 96 -13.59 -7.46 -7.09
C LEU A 96 -12.71 -8.71 -7.26
N SER A 97 -11.72 -9.00 -6.37
CA SER A 97 -10.62 -9.89 -6.80
C SER A 97 -9.79 -10.63 -5.75
N LEU A 98 -10.00 -10.51 -4.43
CA LEU A 98 -9.01 -11.04 -3.45
C LEU A 98 -9.61 -11.72 -2.20
N ASP A 99 -8.86 -12.67 -1.65
CA ASP A 99 -9.21 -13.43 -0.44
C ASP A 99 -8.80 -12.74 0.89
N PHE A 100 -7.83 -11.81 0.87
CA PHE A 100 -7.32 -11.17 2.10
C PHE A 100 -6.67 -9.78 1.88
N LEU A 101 -7.06 -8.79 2.69
CA LEU A 101 -6.48 -7.44 2.73
C LEU A 101 -6.09 -7.07 4.18
N CYS A 102 -4.81 -6.80 4.41
CA CYS A 102 -4.32 -6.28 5.69
C CYS A 102 -3.92 -4.80 5.51
N SER A 103 -4.66 -3.90 6.16
CA SER A 103 -4.36 -2.46 6.19
C SER A 103 -3.74 -2.08 7.54
N ALA A 104 -2.53 -1.51 7.53
CA ALA A 104 -1.81 -1.11 8.74
C ALA A 104 -1.90 0.41 9.01
N CYS A 105 -2.57 1.19 8.17
CA CYS A 105 -2.42 2.65 8.13
C CYS A 105 -3.65 3.48 8.53
N THR A 106 -4.66 2.93 9.21
CA THR A 106 -5.86 3.70 9.58
C THR A 106 -5.66 4.72 10.71
N ASN A 107 -4.50 4.78 11.37
CA ASN A 107 -4.23 5.76 12.43
C ASN A 107 -3.07 6.70 12.06
N ALA A 108 -3.38 7.79 11.37
CA ALA A 108 -2.52 8.98 11.29
C ALA A 108 -3.33 10.21 11.73
N VAL A 109 -3.93 10.16 12.92
CA VAL A 109 -4.47 11.34 13.60
C VAL A 109 -4.20 11.19 15.10
N HIS A 110 -2.99 11.54 15.54
CA HIS A 110 -2.71 11.94 16.92
C HIS A 110 -1.56 12.95 16.92
#